data_AF-A0AA39J8T6-F1
#
_entry.id   AF-A0AA39J8T6-F1
#
_cell.length_a   1.000
_cell.length_b   1.000
_cell.length_c   1.000
_cell.angle_alpha   90.00
_cell.angle_beta   90.00
_cell.angle_gamma   90.00
#
_symmetry.space_group_name_H-M   'P 1'
#
loop_
_entity.id
_entity.type
_entity.pdbx_description
1 polymer ?
#
loop_
_entity_poly.entity_id
_entity_poly.type
_entity_poly.pdbx_seq_one_letter_code
_entity_poly.pdbx_strand_id
1 'polypeptide(L)'
;MGQEDNFTWTSIPAYHNLRICQDESIIILVHHDDMAMTRYTIQLYDAQTGATVFDPLHTNGSIMAVSDDGSKIVLYDWDSKAASLFDMALGGSSKVIAVFDNFVHRHAILFLGESKIAYILDECLIIRSLATGNIIFRHGIPEDQYYERGYSTIHATPDGARVVICGLLTCTVWDVGDI
;
A
#
# COMPACT_ATOMS: atom_id res chain seq x y z
N MET A 1 41.51 10.20 8.10
CA MET A 1 40.62 11.11 7.36
C MET A 1 39.69 10.23 6.55
N GLY A 2 38.49 9.99 7.08
CA GLY A 2 37.44 9.30 6.33
C GLY A 2 36.89 10.28 5.28
N GLN A 3 36.68 9.78 4.08
CA GLN A 3 36.02 10.50 3.00
C GLN A 3 34.61 10.82 3.49
N GLU A 4 34.29 12.10 3.72
CA GLU A 4 32.90 12.50 3.94
C GLU A 4 32.19 12.29 2.61
N ASP A 5 31.33 11.27 2.57
CA ASP A 5 30.44 11.05 1.43
C ASP A 5 29.69 12.36 1.17
N ASN A 6 29.71 12.82 -0.08
CA ASN A 6 29.00 14.02 -0.51
C ASN A 6 27.49 13.77 -0.41
N PHE A 7 26.92 13.97 0.77
CA PHE A 7 25.48 13.94 0.98
C PHE A 7 24.86 15.21 0.37
N THR A 8 24.11 15.05 -0.72
CA THR A 8 23.27 16.11 -1.28
C THR A 8 21.94 16.13 -0.55
N TRP A 9 21.67 17.21 0.18
CA TRP A 9 20.38 17.44 0.83
C TRP A 9 19.38 18.03 -0.14
N THR A 10 18.31 17.30 -0.44
CA THR A 10 17.15 17.81 -1.18
C THR A 10 15.97 17.93 -0.22
N SER A 11 15.58 19.15 0.11
CA SER A 11 14.40 19.39 0.93
C SER A 11 13.14 19.06 0.15
N ILE A 12 12.32 18.15 0.66
CA ILE A 12 11.02 17.81 0.07
C ILE A 12 9.91 18.31 1.02
N PRO A 13 8.86 19.01 0.54
CA PRO A 13 7.78 19.49 1.40
C PRO A 13 7.04 18.31 2.05
N ALA A 14 7.02 18.22 3.37
CA ALA A 14 6.33 17.15 4.09
C ALA A 14 5.31 17.71 5.07
N TYR A 15 4.02 17.35 4.89
CA TYR A 15 2.96 17.81 5.78
C TYR A 15 2.03 16.71 6.32
N HIS A 16 2.18 15.44 5.94
CA HIS A 16 1.31 14.39 6.52
C HIS A 16 1.88 12.98 6.58
N ASN A 17 2.34 12.41 5.46
CA ASN A 17 2.83 11.03 5.44
C ASN A 17 3.96 10.87 4.42
N LEU A 18 4.99 10.13 4.86
CA LEU A 18 6.14 9.71 4.07
C LEU A 18 6.15 8.18 4.04
N ARG A 19 6.28 7.61 2.84
CA ARG A 19 6.58 6.18 2.66
C ARG A 19 7.81 6.05 1.77
N ILE A 20 8.62 5.04 2.06
CA ILE A 20 9.78 4.67 1.26
C ILE A 20 9.54 3.23 0.84
N CYS A 21 9.71 2.95 -0.45
CA CYS A 21 9.57 1.59 -0.98
C CYS A 21 10.68 0.70 -0.43
N GLN A 22 10.44 -0.61 -0.34
CA GLN A 22 11.37 -1.52 0.32
C GLN A 22 12.71 -1.61 -0.41
N ASP A 23 12.71 -1.43 -1.74
CA ASP A 23 13.94 -1.36 -2.54
C ASP A 23 14.64 0.01 -2.48
N GLU A 24 14.10 0.93 -1.67
CA GLU A 24 14.58 2.31 -1.49
C GLU A 24 14.61 3.14 -2.78
N SER A 25 13.97 2.68 -3.86
CA SER A 25 14.02 3.36 -5.16
C SER A 25 13.08 4.56 -5.24
N ILE A 26 11.93 4.48 -4.56
CA ILE A 26 10.87 5.48 -4.64
C ILE A 26 10.47 5.98 -3.25
N ILE A 27 10.41 7.31 -3.13
CA ILE A 27 9.82 8.03 -2.01
C ILE A 27 8.41 8.48 -2.41
N ILE A 28 7.44 8.18 -1.56
CA ILE A 28 6.04 8.59 -1.74
C ILE A 28 5.68 9.60 -0.66
N LEU A 29 5.22 10.76 -1.11
CA LEU A 29 4.71 11.81 -0.26
C LEU A 29 3.23 12.04 -0.49
N VAL A 30 2.52 12.19 0.62
CA VAL A 30 1.11 12.56 0.62
C VAL A 30 0.98 13.93 1.30
N HIS A 31 0.42 14.90 0.58
CA HIS A 31 0.13 16.23 1.08
C HIS A 31 -1.34 16.58 0.90
N HIS A 32 -1.83 17.50 1.73
CA HIS A 32 -3.19 18.03 1.62
C HIS A 32 -3.23 19.15 0.59
N ASP A 33 -4.27 19.15 -0.23
CA ASP A 33 -4.50 20.20 -1.23
C ASP A 33 -5.23 21.40 -0.63
N ASP A 34 -5.92 21.18 0.48
CA ASP A 34 -6.73 22.19 1.16
C ASP A 34 -6.56 22.15 2.69
N MET A 35 -6.91 23.27 3.32
CA MET A 35 -6.93 23.40 4.78
C MET A 35 -8.04 22.56 5.45
N ALA A 36 -8.99 22.06 4.66
CA ALA A 36 -10.09 21.23 5.13
C ALA A 36 -9.70 19.75 5.27
N MET A 37 -8.51 19.37 4.78
CA MET A 37 -7.97 18.01 4.80
C MET A 37 -8.86 16.98 4.08
N THR A 38 -9.55 17.44 3.02
CA THR A 38 -10.49 16.60 2.26
C THR A 38 -9.93 16.06 0.95
N ARG A 39 -8.82 16.63 0.49
CA ARG A 39 -8.14 16.24 -0.75
C ARG A 39 -6.66 16.09 -0.53
N TYR A 40 -6.11 15.08 -1.16
CA TYR A 40 -4.73 14.66 -1.07
C TYR A 40 -4.10 14.65 -2.44
N THR A 41 -2.89 15.17 -2.51
CA THR A 41 -1.99 14.90 -3.61
C THR A 41 -0.94 13.90 -3.18
N ILE A 42 -0.78 12.87 -4.01
CA ILE A 42 0.25 11.86 -3.87
C ILE A 42 1.31 12.14 -4.91
N GLN A 43 2.55 12.29 -4.46
CA GLN A 43 3.70 12.55 -5.32
C GLN A 43 4.77 11.49 -5.10
N LEU A 44 5.25 10.92 -6.21
CA LEU A 44 6.32 9.93 -6.23
C LEU A 44 7.63 10.61 -6.67
N TYR A 45 8.69 10.33 -5.94
CA TYR A 45 10.04 10.82 -6.19
C TYR A 45 11.01 9.65 -6.30
N ASP A 46 11.91 9.73 -7.27
CA ASP A 46 13.07 8.85 -7.35
C ASP A 46 14.00 9.21 -6.18
N ALA A 47 14.31 8.22 -5.34
CA ALA A 47 15.04 8.46 -4.10
C ALA A 47 16.49 8.89 -4.33
N GLN A 48 17.08 8.51 -5.47
CA GLN A 48 18.48 8.83 -5.79
C GLN A 48 18.64 10.26 -6.33
N THR A 49 17.72 10.68 -7.18
CA THR A 49 17.79 11.95 -7.91
C THR A 49 16.90 13.04 -7.34
N GLY A 50 15.89 12.67 -6.54
CA GLY A 50 14.83 13.56 -6.07
C GLY A 50 13.88 14.02 -7.19
N ALA A 51 13.99 13.45 -8.39
CA ALA A 51 13.12 13.78 -9.51
C ALA A 51 11.73 13.19 -9.31
N THR A 52 10.70 13.91 -9.74
CA THR A 52 9.34 13.37 -9.77
C THR A 52 9.25 12.23 -10.78
N VAL A 53 8.81 11.05 -10.35
CA VAL A 53 8.66 9.87 -11.23
C VAL A 53 7.35 9.92 -12.01
N PHE A 54 6.35 10.62 -11.46
CA PHE A 54 4.99 10.68 -11.97
C PHE A 54 4.35 12.05 -11.77
N ASP A 55 3.33 12.33 -12.57
CA ASP A 55 2.45 13.47 -12.31
C ASP A 55 1.73 13.29 -10.96
N PRO A 56 1.53 14.39 -10.21
CA PRO A 56 0.85 14.33 -8.93
C PRO A 56 -0.55 13.72 -9.08
N LEU A 57 -0.85 12.75 -8.22
CA LEU A 57 -2.14 12.08 -8.21
C LEU A 57 -3.05 12.72 -7.17
N HIS A 58 -4.08 13.42 -7.64
CA HIS A 58 -5.09 14.05 -6.81
C HIS A 58 -6.20 13.04 -6.45
N THR A 59 -6.49 12.91 -5.17
CA THR A 59 -7.51 11.99 -4.65
C THR A 59 -8.20 12.55 -3.42
N ASN A 60 -9.47 12.22 -3.22
CA ASN A 60 -10.20 12.42 -1.96
C ASN A 60 -9.93 11.28 -0.94
N GLY A 61 -8.98 10.40 -1.25
CA GLY A 61 -8.78 9.12 -0.60
C GLY A 61 -7.43 8.98 0.10
N SER A 62 -7.10 7.75 0.50
CA SER A 62 -5.84 7.44 1.20
C SER A 62 -5.11 6.25 0.59
N ILE A 63 -3.77 6.31 0.58
CA ILE A 63 -2.91 5.17 0.23
C ILE A 63 -3.04 4.08 1.29
N MET A 64 -3.46 2.89 0.85
CA MET A 64 -3.54 1.72 1.71
C MET A 64 -2.29 0.84 1.60
N ALA A 65 -1.72 0.68 0.39
CA ALA A 65 -0.52 -0.12 0.15
C ALA A 65 0.29 0.38 -1.05
N VAL A 66 1.57 0.02 -1.08
CA VAL A 66 2.55 0.30 -2.13
C VAL A 66 3.35 -0.98 -2.36
N SER A 67 3.63 -1.34 -3.62
CA SER A 67 4.51 -2.47 -3.94
C SER A 67 5.97 -2.19 -3.54
N ASP A 68 6.77 -3.25 -3.42
CA ASP A 68 8.15 -3.13 -2.95
C ASP A 68 9.02 -2.28 -3.89
N ASP A 69 8.70 -2.29 -5.18
CA ASP A 69 9.32 -1.48 -6.24
C ASP A 69 8.66 -0.10 -6.47
N GLY A 70 7.61 0.22 -5.70
CA GLY A 70 6.83 1.46 -5.83
C GLY A 70 6.05 1.64 -7.14
N SER A 71 6.06 0.65 -8.03
CA SER A 71 5.37 0.71 -9.33
C SER A 71 3.86 0.53 -9.22
N LYS A 72 3.35 0.06 -8.08
CA LYS A 72 1.92 -0.17 -7.87
C LYS A 72 1.47 0.42 -6.55
N ILE A 73 0.30 1.05 -6.56
CA ILE A 73 -0.30 1.64 -5.37
C ILE A 73 -1.76 1.23 -5.24
N VAL A 74 -2.22 1.04 -4.01
CA VAL A 74 -3.63 0.83 -3.69
C VAL A 74 -4.18 2.08 -3.03
N LEU A 75 -5.20 2.67 -3.64
CA LEU A 75 -5.87 3.87 -3.15
C LEU A 75 -7.29 3.55 -2.74
N TYR A 76 -7.66 3.94 -1.52
CA TYR A 76 -9.03 3.87 -1.06
C TYR A 76 -9.70 5.23 -1.20
N ASP A 77 -10.79 5.28 -1.98
CA ASP A 77 -11.60 6.48 -2.22
C ASP A 77 -12.73 6.55 -1.19
N TRP A 78 -12.86 7.72 -0.54
CA TRP A 78 -13.78 7.90 0.58
C TRP A 78 -15.25 8.05 0.17
N ASP A 79 -15.51 8.52 -1.05
CA ASP A 79 -16.87 8.76 -1.54
C ASP A 79 -17.49 7.45 -2.04
N SER A 80 -16.75 6.71 -2.85
CA SER A 80 -17.17 5.42 -3.41
C SER A 80 -17.01 4.25 -2.44
N LYS A 81 -16.15 4.38 -1.43
CA LYS A 81 -15.75 3.31 -0.50
C LYS A 81 -15.14 2.10 -1.23
N ALA A 82 -14.44 2.36 -2.32
CA ALA A 82 -13.74 1.36 -3.10
C ALA A 82 -12.23 1.57 -3.01
N ALA A 83 -11.47 0.48 -3.02
CA ALA A 83 -10.03 0.50 -3.18
C ALA A 83 -9.67 0.20 -4.65
N SER A 84 -8.81 1.02 -5.26
CA SER A 84 -8.35 0.84 -6.63
C SER A 84 -6.85 0.59 -6.65
N LEU A 85 -6.43 -0.43 -7.40
CA LEU A 85 -5.03 -0.73 -7.69
C LEU A 85 -4.60 0.01 -8.95
N PHE A 86 -3.60 0.87 -8.81
CA PHE A 86 -2.98 1.61 -9.89
C PHE A 86 -1.63 0.99 -10.24
N ASP A 87 -1.40 0.82 -11.53
CA ASP A 87 -0.08 0.58 -12.12
C ASP A 87 0.50 1.93 -12.53
N MET A 88 1.71 2.20 -12.04
CA MET A 88 2.50 3.42 -12.18
C MET A 88 3.77 3.12 -13.02
N ALA A 89 3.70 2.24 -14.02
CA ALA A 89 4.85 1.95 -14.89
C ALA A 89 5.52 3.24 -15.42
N LEU A 90 6.86 3.30 -15.34
CA LEU A 90 7.71 4.41 -15.79
C LEU A 90 7.30 4.90 -17.20
N GLY A 91 6.65 6.06 -17.28
CA GLY A 91 6.13 6.56 -18.56
C GLY A 91 4.98 7.58 -18.49
N GLY A 92 4.48 7.92 -17.30
CA GLY A 92 3.68 9.14 -17.09
C GLY A 92 2.16 9.00 -17.18
N SER A 93 1.57 7.80 -17.10
CA SER A 93 0.12 7.67 -16.93
C SER A 93 -0.25 6.52 -16.01
N SER A 94 -0.94 6.83 -14.91
CA SER A 94 -1.44 5.83 -13.99
C SER A 94 -2.62 5.11 -14.61
N LYS A 95 -2.69 3.79 -14.44
CA LYS A 95 -3.80 2.97 -14.93
C LYS A 95 -4.41 2.17 -13.79
N VAL A 96 -5.72 2.28 -13.62
CA VAL A 96 -6.45 1.38 -12.73
C VAL A 96 -6.45 -0.01 -13.36
N ILE A 97 -5.88 -0.99 -12.66
CA ILE A 97 -5.79 -2.39 -13.11
C ILE A 97 -6.67 -3.34 -12.31
N ALA A 98 -7.13 -2.94 -11.13
CA ALA A 98 -8.17 -3.64 -10.37
C ALA A 98 -8.94 -2.68 -9.46
N VAL A 99 -10.20 -3.02 -9.18
CA VAL A 99 -11.03 -2.33 -8.18
C VAL A 99 -11.52 -3.38 -7.19
N PHE A 100 -11.47 -3.03 -5.91
CA PHE A 100 -11.92 -3.83 -4.79
C PHE A 100 -13.03 -3.06 -4.06
N ASP A 101 -14.26 -3.54 -4.22
CA ASP A 101 -15.45 -2.92 -3.63
C ASP A 101 -15.75 -3.49 -2.23
N ASN A 102 -16.70 -2.86 -1.53
CA ASN A 102 -17.18 -3.26 -0.20
C ASN A 102 -16.14 -3.15 0.93
N PHE A 103 -15.22 -2.19 0.85
CA PHE A 103 -14.38 -1.83 1.98
C PHE A 103 -15.20 -0.94 2.93
N VAL A 104 -15.95 -1.58 3.83
CA VAL A 104 -16.77 -0.85 4.83
C VAL A 104 -15.88 -0.16 5.87
N HIS A 105 -14.68 -0.70 6.10
CA HIS A 105 -13.64 -0.12 6.96
C HIS A 105 -12.28 -0.06 6.24
N ARG A 106 -11.32 0.71 6.78
CA ARG A 106 -9.92 0.72 6.31
C ARG A 106 -9.29 -0.65 6.58
N HIS A 107 -9.65 -1.63 5.77
CA HIS A 107 -9.14 -2.97 5.93
C HIS A 107 -7.71 -3.02 5.45
N ALA A 108 -6.93 -3.76 6.21
CA ALA A 108 -5.53 -3.94 5.96
C ALA A 108 -5.36 -4.66 4.61
N ILE A 109 -4.55 -4.06 3.73
CA ILE A 109 -4.18 -4.58 2.41
C ILE A 109 -2.67 -4.40 2.25
N LEU A 110 -2.02 -5.33 1.58
CA LEU A 110 -0.59 -5.25 1.28
C LEU A 110 -0.22 -6.08 0.05
N PHE A 111 0.95 -5.80 -0.51
CA PHE A 111 1.56 -6.59 -1.56
C PHE A 111 2.34 -7.76 -0.96
N LEU A 112 2.25 -8.92 -1.60
CA LEU A 112 3.07 -10.09 -1.30
C LEU A 112 4.05 -10.28 -2.46
N GLY A 113 5.13 -9.50 -2.41
CA GLY A 113 6.02 -9.26 -3.55
C GLY A 113 5.25 -8.68 -4.74
N GLU A 114 5.78 -8.91 -5.95
CA GLU A 114 5.28 -8.26 -7.17
C GLU A 114 4.01 -8.85 -7.78
N SER A 115 3.61 -10.06 -7.36
CA SER A 115 2.63 -10.87 -8.11
C SER A 115 1.29 -11.05 -7.41
N LYS A 116 1.19 -10.68 -6.14
CA LYS A 116 0.06 -11.00 -5.27
C LYS A 116 -0.30 -9.83 -4.39
N ILE A 117 -1.58 -9.79 -4.02
CA ILE A 117 -2.11 -8.84 -3.05
C ILE A 117 -2.91 -9.60 -2.00
N ALA A 118 -2.67 -9.27 -0.74
CA ALA A 118 -3.36 -9.83 0.41
C ALA A 118 -4.22 -8.77 1.07
N TYR A 119 -5.46 -9.12 1.42
CA TYR A 119 -6.38 -8.22 2.09
C TYR A 119 -7.40 -8.97 2.95
N ILE A 120 -7.99 -8.26 3.90
CA ILE A 120 -9.06 -8.79 4.75
C ILE A 120 -10.41 -8.32 4.21
N LEU A 121 -11.32 -9.26 3.96
CA LEU A 121 -12.69 -8.99 3.55
C LEU A 121 -13.63 -10.06 4.11
N ASP A 122 -14.76 -9.66 4.68
CA ASP A 122 -15.76 -10.57 5.27
C ASP A 122 -15.11 -11.64 6.17
N GLU A 123 -14.29 -11.18 7.13
CA GLU A 123 -13.60 -12.04 8.10
C GLU A 123 -12.64 -13.06 7.46
N CYS A 124 -12.29 -12.90 6.19
CA CYS A 124 -11.38 -13.79 5.49
C CYS A 124 -10.09 -13.06 5.13
N LEU A 125 -8.95 -13.74 5.31
CA LEU A 125 -7.73 -13.42 4.58
C LEU A 125 -7.93 -13.89 3.14
N ILE A 126 -7.85 -12.95 2.21
CA ILE A 126 -7.92 -13.21 0.78
C ILE A 126 -6.58 -12.86 0.15
N ILE A 127 -6.04 -13.77 -0.66
CA ILE A 127 -4.88 -13.50 -1.51
C ILE A 127 -5.29 -13.68 -2.96
N ARG A 128 -5.00 -12.66 -3.75
CA ARG A 128 -5.34 -12.58 -5.17
C ARG A 128 -4.08 -12.46 -6.01
N SER A 129 -4.05 -13.18 -7.12
CA SER A 129 -3.03 -13.04 -8.16
C SER A 129 -3.26 -11.73 -8.92
N LEU A 130 -2.24 -10.87 -9.01
CA LEU A 130 -2.29 -9.64 -9.81
C LEU A 130 -2.25 -9.91 -11.32
N ALA A 131 -1.62 -11.01 -11.73
CA ALA A 131 -1.53 -11.39 -13.14
C ALA A 131 -2.88 -11.85 -13.72
N THR A 132 -3.66 -12.60 -12.94
CA THR A 132 -4.92 -13.21 -13.41
C THR A 132 -6.17 -12.57 -12.83
N GLY A 133 -6.03 -11.82 -11.73
CA GLY A 133 -7.15 -11.32 -10.94
C GLY A 133 -7.85 -12.40 -10.11
N ASN A 134 -7.44 -13.67 -10.18
CA ASN A 134 -8.09 -14.76 -9.47
C ASN A 134 -7.75 -14.77 -7.98
N ILE A 135 -8.72 -15.13 -7.14
CA ILE A 135 -8.49 -15.47 -5.74
C ILE A 135 -7.78 -16.83 -5.72
N ILE A 136 -6.56 -16.86 -5.19
CA ILE A 136 -5.73 -18.06 -5.08
C ILE A 136 -5.76 -18.65 -3.66
N PHE A 137 -6.11 -17.83 -2.67
CA PHE A 137 -6.30 -18.26 -1.30
C PHE A 137 -7.41 -17.47 -0.63
N ARG A 138 -8.25 -18.18 0.12
CA ARG A 138 -9.26 -17.60 1.01
C ARG A 138 -9.35 -18.45 2.24
N HIS A 139 -9.18 -17.84 3.41
CA HIS A 139 -9.36 -18.53 4.67
C HIS A 139 -9.97 -17.61 5.72
N GLY A 140 -10.89 -18.15 6.52
CA GLY A 140 -11.47 -17.43 7.66
C GLY A 140 -10.41 -17.06 8.70
N ILE A 141 -10.53 -15.86 9.24
CA ILE A 141 -9.71 -15.34 10.32
C ILE A 141 -10.44 -15.67 11.64
N PRO A 142 -9.71 -16.06 12.70
CA PRO A 142 -10.31 -16.27 14.02
C PRO A 142 -11.10 -15.04 14.52
N GLU A 143 -12.25 -15.29 15.15
CA GLU A 143 -13.18 -14.23 15.63
C GLU A 143 -12.51 -13.25 16.61
N ASP A 144 -11.56 -13.71 17.44
CA ASP A 144 -10.81 -12.86 18.36
C ASP A 144 -9.81 -11.91 17.66
N GLN A 145 -9.58 -12.10 16.35
CA GLN A 145 -8.67 -11.31 15.54
C GLN A 145 -9.37 -10.38 14.54
N TYR A 146 -10.68 -10.54 14.37
CA TYR A 146 -11.49 -9.61 13.62
C TYR A 146 -12.32 -8.76 14.57
N TYR A 147 -11.98 -7.47 14.68
CA TYR A 147 -12.77 -6.52 15.45
C TYR A 147 -13.57 -5.64 14.48
N GLU A 148 -14.90 -5.58 14.66
CA GLU A 148 -15.82 -4.81 13.80
C GLU A 148 -15.42 -3.34 13.60
N ARG A 149 -14.59 -2.75 14.49
CA ARG A 149 -14.12 -1.37 14.36
C ARG A 149 -12.80 -1.19 13.59
N GLY A 150 -12.25 -2.24 12.97
CA GLY A 150 -11.16 -2.09 12.01
C GLY A 150 -9.78 -1.78 12.61
N TYR A 151 -9.44 -2.37 13.75
CA TYR A 151 -8.10 -2.23 14.35
C TYR A 151 -7.11 -3.34 13.96
N SER A 152 -7.53 -4.32 13.14
CA SER A 152 -6.62 -5.36 12.72
C SER A 152 -5.58 -4.83 11.73
N THR A 153 -4.31 -5.17 11.94
CA THR A 153 -3.24 -4.88 11.00
C THR A 153 -2.85 -6.15 10.24
N ILE A 154 -2.40 -5.97 9.00
CA ILE A 154 -1.81 -7.03 8.21
C ILE A 154 -0.39 -6.61 7.83
N HIS A 155 0.55 -7.53 7.96
CA HIS A 155 1.94 -7.33 7.58
C HIS A 155 2.46 -8.57 6.85
N ALA A 156 3.38 -8.37 5.92
CA ALA A 156 4.06 -9.46 5.25
C ALA A 156 5.48 -9.59 5.80
N THR A 157 6.03 -10.79 5.76
CA THR A 157 7.48 -10.96 5.88
C THR A 157 8.17 -10.40 4.62
N PRO A 158 9.42 -9.91 4.72
CA PRO A 158 10.14 -9.34 3.58
C PRO A 158 10.31 -10.29 2.39
N ASP A 159 10.24 -11.60 2.62
CA ASP A 159 10.29 -12.64 1.58
C ASP A 159 8.92 -12.96 0.97
N GLY A 160 7.84 -12.32 1.46
CA GLY A 160 6.46 -12.54 1.04
C GLY A 160 5.88 -13.91 1.42
N ALA A 161 6.64 -14.76 2.12
CA ALA A 161 6.25 -16.14 2.42
C ALA A 161 5.22 -16.24 3.54
N ARG A 162 5.07 -15.19 4.36
CA ARG A 162 4.15 -15.19 5.49
C ARG A 162 3.36 -13.92 5.58
N VAL A 163 2.12 -14.07 6.03
CA VAL A 163 1.24 -12.98 6.40
C VAL A 163 1.00 -13.03 7.90
N VAL A 164 1.21 -11.91 8.57
CA VAL A 164 0.90 -11.72 9.98
C VAL A 164 -0.35 -10.85 10.07
N ILE A 165 -1.37 -11.35 10.75
CA ILE A 165 -2.56 -10.57 11.10
C ILE A 165 -2.54 -10.38 12.60
N CYS A 166 -2.60 -9.13 13.05
CA CYS A 166 -2.68 -8.79 14.46
C CYS A 166 -4.06 -8.21 14.77
N GLY A 167 -4.78 -8.87 15.66
CA GLY A 167 -5.99 -8.35 16.29
C GLY A 167 -5.67 -7.56 17.56
N LEU A 168 -6.67 -7.41 18.44
CA LEU A 168 -6.52 -6.65 19.68
C LEU A 168 -5.60 -7.34 20.71
N LEU A 169 -5.65 -8.67 20.76
CA LEU A 169 -5.00 -9.46 21.82
C LEU A 169 -4.01 -10.50 21.29
N THR A 170 -4.14 -10.90 20.03
CA THR A 170 -3.39 -11.99 19.44
C THR A 170 -2.94 -11.62 18.03
N CYS A 171 -1.80 -12.18 17.60
CA CYS A 171 -1.37 -12.16 16.21
C CYS A 171 -1.27 -13.59 15.69
N THR A 172 -1.77 -13.84 14.49
CA THR A 172 -1.62 -15.11 13.77
C THR A 172 -0.67 -14.95 12.61
N VAL A 173 0.16 -15.96 12.40
CA VAL A 173 1.04 -16.07 11.23
C VAL A 173 0.49 -17.14 10.30
N TRP A 174 0.29 -16.77 9.05
CA TRP A 174 -0.13 -17.64 7.95
C TRP A 174 1.07 -17.94 7.06
N ASP A 175 1.31 -19.21 6.78
CA ASP A 175 2.28 -19.61 5.76
C ASP A 175 1.60 -19.59 4.39
N VAL A 176 2.13 -18.77 3.49
CA VAL A 176 1.58 -18.46 2.17
C VAL A 176 2.65 -18.52 1.07
N GLY A 177 3.82 -19.09 1.36
CA GLY A 177 4.92 -19.17 0.41
C GLY A 177 4.64 -20.07 -0.79
N ASP A 178 3.85 -21.13 -0.59
CA ASP A 178 3.63 -22.19 -1.57
C ASP A 178 2.35 -22.03 -2.41
N ILE A 179 1.52 -21.03 -2.11
CA ILE A 179 0.29 -20.71 -2.87
C ILE A 179 0.57 -19.75 -4.03
#